data_AF-A0A076EPA2-F1
#
_entry.id   AF-A0A076EPA2-F1
#
_cell.length_a   1.000
_cell.length_b   1.000
_cell.length_c   1.000
_cell.angle_alpha   90.00
_cell.angle_beta   90.00
_cell.angle_gamma   90.00
#
_symmetry.space_group_name_H-M   'P 1'
#
loop_
_entity.id
_entity.type
_entity.pdbx_description
1 polymer ?
#
loop_
_entity_poly.entity_id
_entity_poly.type
_entity_poly.pdbx_seq_one_letter_code
_entity_poly.pdbx_strand_id
1 'polypeptide(L)'
;MATVTHIDIARARRSRRVLFIGNPTRYKEVSHWAMVKQWMVVHGLEPVRKMDGPALCAIVTEDVLDGVGSPQDALSMQHAREQGIPVISVHDSTQIWQATARVRASIARAGGGTHSSPHHQGA
;
A
#
# COMPACT_ATOMS: atom_id res chain seq x y z
N MET A 1 20.80 -4.13 -13.68
CA MET A 1 19.85 -3.02 -13.41
C MET A 1 18.69 -3.15 -14.36
N ALA A 2 17.52 -3.56 -13.87
CA ALA A 2 16.30 -3.61 -14.69
C ALA A 2 15.65 -2.22 -14.66
N THR A 3 15.48 -1.60 -15.81
CA THR A 3 14.83 -0.29 -15.91
C THR A 3 13.34 -0.45 -15.65
N VAL A 4 12.84 0.13 -14.55
CA VAL A 4 11.40 0.18 -14.29
C VAL A 4 10.71 0.94 -15.40
N THR A 5 9.75 0.28 -16.05
CA THR A 5 9.03 0.90 -17.16
C THR A 5 7.83 1.70 -16.67
N HIS A 6 7.33 2.62 -17.49
CA HIS A 6 6.08 3.34 -17.23
C HIS A 6 4.88 2.39 -17.00
N ILE A 7 4.90 1.20 -17.61
CA ILE A 7 3.85 0.19 -17.46
C ILE A 7 3.89 -0.43 -16.06
N ASP A 8 5.08 -0.70 -15.53
CA ASP A 8 5.26 -1.26 -14.18
C ASP A 8 4.77 -0.28 -13.11
N ILE A 9 5.10 1.00 -13.27
CA ILE A 9 4.60 2.07 -12.39
C ILE A 9 3.07 2.19 -12.47
N ALA A 10 2.50 2.10 -13.68
CA ALA A 10 1.06 2.14 -13.85
C ALA A 10 0.36 0.94 -13.22
N ARG A 11 0.98 -0.25 -13.26
CA ARG A 11 0.48 -1.47 -12.60
C ARG A 11 0.56 -1.37 -11.08
N ALA A 12 1.69 -0.90 -10.54
CA ALA A 12 1.87 -0.63 -9.11
C ALA A 12 0.81 0.34 -8.57
N ARG A 13 0.54 1.43 -9.30
CA ARG A 13 -0.49 2.43 -8.94
C ARG A 13 -1.93 1.90 -8.93
N ARG A 14 -2.19 0.75 -9.55
CA ARG A 14 -3.50 0.07 -9.53
C ARG A 14 -3.52 -1.10 -8.56
N SER A 15 -2.37 -1.46 -7.97
CA SER A 15 -2.28 -2.55 -7.01
C SER A 15 -3.01 -2.18 -5.72
N ARG A 16 -3.66 -3.18 -5.13
CA ARG A 16 -4.25 -3.08 -3.80
C ARG A 16 -3.25 -3.46 -2.71
N ARG A 17 -2.10 -4.02 -3.11
CA ARG A 17 -1.08 -4.54 -2.18
C ARG A 17 -0.27 -3.39 -1.61
N VAL A 18 -0.10 -3.39 -0.29
CA VAL A 18 0.78 -2.46 0.43
C VAL A 18 1.81 -3.27 1.18
N LEU A 19 3.09 -3.03 0.89
CA LEU A 19 4.19 -3.78 1.50
C LEU A 19 4.49 -3.22 2.89
N PHE A 20 4.63 -4.09 3.88
CA PHE A 20 5.02 -3.74 5.24
C PHE A 20 6.42 -4.29 5.51
N ILE A 21 7.38 -3.41 5.73
CA ILE A 21 8.80 -3.75 5.93
C ILE A 21 9.21 -3.40 7.36
N GLY A 22 9.94 -4.30 8.01
CA GLY A 22 10.38 -4.16 9.39
C GLY A 22 9.50 -4.88 10.40
N ASN A 23 9.89 -4.70 11.65
CA ASN A 23 9.22 -5.26 12.81
C ASN A 23 9.10 -4.17 13.87
N PRO A 24 7.89 -3.65 14.14
CA PRO A 24 7.73 -2.60 15.13
C PRO A 24 8.02 -3.16 16.53
N THR A 25 8.95 -2.55 17.24
CA THR A 25 9.36 -3.00 18.59
C THR A 25 8.87 -2.05 19.68
N ARG A 26 8.67 -0.77 19.34
CA ARG A 26 8.25 0.28 20.29
C ARG A 26 6.73 0.35 20.39
N TYR A 27 6.18 0.50 21.59
CA TYR A 27 4.72 0.48 21.83
C TYR A 27 3.91 1.41 20.91
N LYS A 28 4.37 2.66 20.73
CA LYS A 28 3.71 3.63 19.84
C LYS A 28 3.74 3.20 18.38
N GLU A 29 4.85 2.60 17.94
CA GLU A 29 5.01 2.12 16.58
C GLU A 29 4.17 0.86 16.32
N VAL A 30 4.13 -0.07 17.27
CA VAL A 30 3.26 -1.26 17.23
C VAL A 30 1.78 -0.84 17.09
N SER A 31 1.36 0.16 17.87
CA SER A 31 0.00 0.68 17.82
C SER A 31 -0.33 1.31 16.46
N HIS A 32 0.54 2.19 15.93
CA HIS A 32 0.34 2.78 14.61
C HIS A 32 0.34 1.74 13.50
N TRP A 33 1.28 0.80 13.55
CA TRP A 33 1.38 -0.30 12.59
C TRP A 33 0.12 -1.16 12.56
N ALA A 34 -0.41 -1.53 13.73
CA ALA A 34 -1.67 -2.28 13.82
C ALA A 34 -2.86 -1.46 13.30
N MET A 35 -2.97 -0.19 13.70
CA MET A 35 -4.02 0.72 13.24
C MET A 35 -4.02 0.87 11.72
N VAL A 36 -2.85 1.10 11.12
CA VAL A 36 -2.70 1.28 9.67
C VAL A 36 -3.05 -0.01 8.93
N LYS A 37 -2.56 -1.16 9.38
CA LYS A 37 -2.93 -2.46 8.78
C LYS A 37 -4.43 -2.71 8.82
N GLN A 38 -5.06 -2.48 9.97
CA GLN A 38 -6.49 -2.68 10.13
C GLN A 38 -7.28 -1.76 9.21
N TRP A 39 -6.91 -0.47 9.18
CA TRP A 39 -7.54 0.50 8.30
C TRP A 39 -7.43 0.13 6.82
N MET A 40 -6.27 -0.38 6.41
CA MET A 40 -6.06 -0.87 5.04
C MET A 40 -7.03 -1.99 4.68
N VAL A 41 -7.15 -2.99 5.55
CA VAL A 41 -8.06 -4.12 5.34
C VAL A 41 -9.52 -3.62 5.25
N VAL A 42 -9.94 -2.73 6.15
CA VAL A 42 -11.29 -2.14 6.13
C VAL A 42 -11.59 -1.41 4.82
N HIS A 43 -10.59 -0.79 4.20
CA HIS A 43 -10.73 -0.10 2.92
C HIS A 43 -10.39 -0.97 1.69
N GLY A 44 -10.26 -2.29 1.87
CA GLY A 44 -10.02 -3.24 0.79
C GLY A 44 -8.61 -3.20 0.21
N LEU A 45 -7.64 -2.65 0.93
CA LEU A 45 -6.22 -2.79 0.61
C LEU A 45 -5.68 -4.07 1.25
N GLU A 46 -4.60 -4.59 0.68
CA GLU A 46 -4.01 -5.88 1.04
C GLU A 46 -2.62 -5.64 1.66
N PRO A 47 -2.50 -5.59 2.99
CA PRO A 47 -1.20 -5.51 3.64
C PRO A 47 -0.43 -6.82 3.42
N VAL A 48 0.77 -6.74 2.85
CA VAL A 48 1.65 -7.89 2.60
C VAL A 48 3.01 -7.67 3.25
N ARG A 49 3.66 -8.76 3.70
CA ARG A 49 5.02 -8.72 4.27
C ARG A 49 6.12 -9.14 3.29
N LYS A 50 5.73 -9.72 2.17
CA LYS A 50 6.63 -10.18 1.11
C LYS A 50 6.21 -9.55 -0.19
N MET A 51 7.22 -9.21 -0.99
CA MET A 51 7.01 -8.58 -2.27
C MET A 51 6.95 -9.65 -3.36
N ASP A 52 5.76 -10.21 -3.55
CA ASP A 52 5.49 -11.23 -4.57
C ASP A 52 4.81 -10.62 -5.81
N GLY A 53 5.13 -9.36 -6.13
CA GLY A 53 4.51 -8.60 -7.21
C GLY A 53 4.41 -7.09 -6.93
N PRO A 54 3.77 -6.32 -7.83
CA PRO A 54 3.70 -4.87 -7.73
C PRO A 54 2.92 -4.43 -6.49
N ALA A 55 3.50 -3.54 -5.70
CA ALA A 55 2.87 -2.91 -4.55
C ALA A 55 2.65 -1.42 -4.80
N LEU A 56 1.61 -0.86 -4.19
CA LEU A 56 1.25 0.55 -4.30
C LEU A 56 2.28 1.46 -3.60
N CYS A 57 2.62 1.10 -2.37
CA CYS A 57 3.64 1.73 -1.54
C CYS A 57 4.20 0.70 -0.54
N ALA A 58 5.33 1.05 0.07
CA ALA A 58 5.90 0.35 1.21
C ALA A 58 5.73 1.20 2.47
N ILE A 59 5.17 0.62 3.53
CA ILE A 59 5.14 1.18 4.88
C ILE A 59 6.27 0.54 5.68
N VAL A 60 7.08 1.38 6.31
CA VAL A 60 8.35 0.98 6.89
C VAL A 60 8.46 1.49 8.32
N THR A 61 9.02 0.67 9.21
CA THR A 61 9.35 1.06 10.59
C THR A 61 10.54 2.01 10.62
N GLU A 62 10.63 2.87 11.63
CA GLU A 62 11.75 3.82 11.77
C GLU A 62 13.08 3.08 11.86
N ASP A 63 13.14 1.97 12.61
CA ASP A 63 14.36 1.17 12.75
C ASP A 63 14.90 0.68 11.38
N VAL A 64 14.02 0.43 10.39
CA VAL A 64 14.46 0.05 9.03
C VAL A 64 14.93 1.26 8.23
N LEU A 65 14.30 2.41 8.40
CA LEU A 65 14.74 3.67 7.78
C LEU A 65 16.12 4.09 8.30
N ASP A 66 16.38 3.85 9.58
CA ASP A 66 17.66 4.09 10.26
C ASP A 66 18.73 3.03 9.95
N GLY A 67 18.39 1.98 9.20
CA GLY A 67 19.33 0.92 8.81
C GLY A 67 19.58 -0.14 9.89
N VAL A 68 18.76 -0.20 10.93
CA VAL A 68 18.81 -1.18 12.04
C VAL A 68 17.95 -2.42 11.75
N GLY A 69 17.33 -2.48 10.58
CA GLY A 69 16.50 -3.61 10.13
C GLY A 69 17.26 -4.91 9.89
N SER A 70 16.51 -6.00 9.69
CA SER A 70 17.11 -7.27 9.28
C SER A 70 17.68 -7.20 7.85
N PRO A 71 18.58 -8.13 7.44
CA PRO A 71 19.05 -8.20 6.05
C PRO A 71 17.89 -8.34 5.04
N GLN A 72 16.82 -9.02 5.42
CA GLN A 72 15.63 -9.16 4.59
C GLN A 72 14.87 -7.82 4.44
N ASP A 73 14.84 -6.99 5.48
CA ASP A 73 14.25 -5.65 5.40
C ASP A 73 15.05 -4.75 4.47
N ALA A 74 16.38 -4.81 4.55
CA ALA A 74 17.27 -4.07 3.64
C ALA A 74 17.07 -4.48 2.17
N LEU A 75 16.97 -5.79 1.90
CA LEU A 75 16.65 -6.30 0.57
C LEU A 75 15.28 -5.85 0.09
N SER A 76 14.27 -5.89 0.95
CA SER A 76 12.91 -5.44 0.62
C SER A 76 12.87 -3.94 0.33
N MET A 77 13.61 -3.15 1.09
CA MET A 77 13.79 -1.71 0.89
C MET A 77 14.49 -1.39 -0.42
N GLN A 78 15.61 -2.07 -0.70
CA GLN A 78 16.34 -1.90 -1.95
C GLN A 78 15.43 -2.24 -3.14
N HIS A 79 14.73 -3.36 -3.08
CA HIS A 79 13.86 -3.78 -4.16
C HIS A 79 12.66 -2.85 -4.34
N ALA A 80 12.07 -2.32 -3.26
CA ALA A 80 11.02 -1.31 -3.34
C ALA A 80 11.53 -0.04 -4.06
N ARG A 81 12.74 0.43 -3.71
CA ARG A 81 13.38 1.58 -4.35
C ARG A 81 13.68 1.32 -5.82
N GLU A 82 14.22 0.15 -6.13
CA GLU A 82 14.51 -0.28 -7.51
C GLU A 82 13.24 -0.30 -8.36
N GLN A 83 12.08 -0.66 -7.79
CA GLN A 83 10.78 -0.64 -8.45
C GLN A 83 10.10 0.75 -8.50
N GLY A 84 10.71 1.79 -7.93
CA GLY A 84 10.10 3.10 -7.82
C GLY A 84 8.85 3.12 -6.91
N ILE A 85 8.74 2.14 -6.01
CA ILE A 85 7.66 2.07 -5.03
C ILE A 85 7.93 3.15 -3.95
N PRO A 86 6.96 4.04 -3.66
CA PRO A 86 7.09 5.00 -2.58
C PRO A 86 7.32 4.30 -1.23
N VAL A 87 8.36 4.71 -0.53
CA VAL A 87 8.70 4.26 0.82
C VAL A 87 8.21 5.30 1.81
N ILE A 88 7.34 4.91 2.74
CA ILE A 88 6.65 5.80 3.66
C ILE A 88 6.84 5.28 5.09
N SER A 89 7.18 6.17 6.03
CA SER A 89 7.22 5.84 7.45
C SER A 89 5.83 5.43 7.95
N VAL A 90 5.77 4.44 8.85
CA VAL A 90 4.53 4.08 9.57
C VAL A 90 3.93 5.23 10.38
N HIS A 91 4.74 6.24 10.73
CA HIS A 91 4.28 7.43 11.46
C HIS A 91 3.70 8.52 10.55
N ASP A 92 3.97 8.47 9.24
CA ASP A 92 3.44 9.47 8.31
C ASP A 92 2.06 9.04 7.76
N SER A 93 1.04 9.16 8.61
CA SER A 93 -0.34 8.87 8.24
C SER A 93 -0.81 9.69 7.04
N THR A 94 -0.33 10.93 6.88
CA THR A 94 -0.71 11.82 5.80
C THR A 94 -0.25 11.27 4.45
N GLN A 95 1.02 10.89 4.32
CA GLN A 95 1.54 10.28 3.11
C GLN A 95 0.90 8.92 2.83
N ILE A 96 0.64 8.10 3.85
CA ILE A 96 -0.09 6.83 3.69
C ILE A 96 -1.47 7.07 3.09
N TRP A 97 -2.20 8.08 3.56
CA TRP A 97 -3.54 8.40 3.06
C TRP A 97 -3.50 8.91 1.62
N GLN A 98 -2.55 9.79 1.29
CA GLN A 98 -2.38 10.31 -0.06
C GLN A 98 -2.03 9.21 -1.06
N ALA A 99 -1.08 8.33 -0.70
CA ALA A 99 -0.66 7.22 -1.56
C ALA A 99 -1.80 6.24 -1.85
N THR A 100 -2.69 6.02 -0.87
CA THR A 100 -3.80 5.07 -0.97
C THR A 100 -5.10 5.65 -1.53
N ALA A 101 -5.26 6.98 -1.53
CA ALA A 101 -6.50 7.67 -1.88
C ALA A 101 -7.08 7.25 -3.24
N ARG A 102 -6.24 7.19 -4.28
CA ARG A 102 -6.69 6.84 -5.64
C ARG A 102 -7.22 5.42 -5.74
N VAL A 103 -6.51 4.46 -5.14
CA VAL A 103 -6.91 3.04 -5.15
C VAL A 103 -8.19 2.87 -4.35
N ARG A 104 -8.30 3.51 -3.18
CA ARG A 104 -9.52 3.51 -2.37
C ARG A 104 -10.73 4.06 -3.12
N ALA A 105 -10.58 5.20 -3.81
CA ALA A 105 -11.65 5.76 -4.65
C ALA A 105 -12.03 4.85 -5.83
N SER A 106 -11.07 4.09 -6.38
CA SER A 106 -11.35 3.08 -7.41
C SER A 106 -12.13 1.89 -6.85
N ILE A 107 -11.75 1.38 -5.67
CA ILE A 107 -12.44 0.28 -4.98
C ILE A 107 -13.88 0.67 -4.65
N ALA A 108 -14.09 1.88 -4.09
CA ALA A 108 -15.43 2.37 -3.73
C ALA A 108 -16.36 2.45 -4.95
N ARG A 109 -15.86 2.91 -6.11
CA ARG A 109 -16.64 2.95 -7.35
C ARG A 109 -16.97 1.58 -7.91
N ALA A 110 -16.03 0.63 -7.81
CA ALA A 110 -16.27 -0.76 -8.24
C ALA A 110 -17.30 -1.47 -7.33
N GLY A 111 -17.34 -1.14 -6.03
CA GLY A 111 -18.31 -1.68 -5.08
C GLY A 111 -19.69 -1.01 -5.11
N GLY A 112 -19.82 0.20 -5.69
CA GLY A 112 -21.08 0.93 -5.81
C GLY A 112 -21.93 0.61 -7.06
N GLY A 113 -21.48 -0.33 -7.89
CA GLY A 113 -22.11 -0.70 -9.16
C GLY A 113 -23.31 -1.64 -9.06
N THR A 114 -24.29 -1.35 -8.20
CA THR A 114 -25.67 -1.84 -8.38
C THR A 114 -26.51 -0.65 -8.84
N HIS A 115 -26.40 -0.34 -10.13
CA HIS A 115 -27.33 0.54 -10.82
C HIS A 115 -28.66 -0.20 -10.98
N SER A 116 -29.61 0.08 -10.10
CA SER A 116 -31.02 -0.12 -10.40
C SER A 116 -31.45 1.02 -11.32
N SER A 117 -31.28 0.86 -12.63
CA SER A 117 -31.97 1.73 -13.60
C SER A 117 -33.46 1.45 -13.49
N PRO A 118 -34.33 2.44 -13.16
CA PRO A 118 -35.76 2.24 -13.31
C PRO A 118 -36.04 2.12 -14.81
N HIS A 119 -36.40 0.92 -15.23
CA HIS A 119 -36.87 0.63 -16.57
C HIS A 119 -38.20 1.37 -16.77
N HIS A 120 -38.16 2.47 -17.52
CA HIS A 120 -39.34 3.22 -17.95
C HIS A 120 -40.12 2.35 -18.95
N GLN A 121 -41.03 1.52 -18.46
CA GLN A 121 -42.03 0.87 -19.31
C GLN A 121 -43.13 1.90 -19.61
N GLY A 122 -43.07 2.47 -20.82
CA GLY A 122 -44.21 3.13 -21.41
C GLY A 122 -45.07 2.10 -22.15
N ALA A 123 -46.36 2.09 -21.83
CA ALA A 123 -47.48 1.78 -22.72
C ALA A 123 -48.76 2.32 -22.07
#